data_AF-A0A353F7I5-F1
#
_entry.id   AF-A0A353F7I5-F1
#
_cell.length_a   1.000
_cell.length_b   1.000
_cell.length_c   1.000
_cell.angle_alpha   90.00
_cell.angle_beta   90.00
_cell.angle_gamma   90.00
#
_symmetry.space_group_name_H-M   'P 1'
#
loop_
_entity.id
_entity.type
_entity.pdbx_description
1 polymer ?
#
loop_
_entity_poly.entity_id
_entity_poly.type
_entity_poly.pdbx_seq_one_letter_code
_entity_poly.pdbx_strand_id
1 'polypeptide(L)'
;MQENQTPFDYVRKPFTALVKNEAAIGIILFLSAVLAMIVANSSWGAEWYHELWERELTLQYEDRELTLNLHHFINDGLMAIFFFLVGLEIKREFLAGELSEWRQAVLPIGAALGGMIFPALIYLLFTDSDTSHGWGIPMATDIAFTLGLISFVRKRVPSSVKVFVTSLAVVDDIGAVLVIAFFYTSSLDMHQLIIAGGAWLLLMGANRLGVRSVFFYSFIGITVIWISFFYSGIHPTIAGILLAFTIPAKTRISKEQFTERLKRLYRKYLKTETYTMAFNTGREEKLLKGMRSASDDARTPLQKIETSLHPLVYYIIMPLFAFANAGLKIEANFFELLLGPVGLGVICGLIVGKF
;
A
#
# COMPACT_ATOMS: atom_id res chain seq x y z
N MET A 1 22.69 -21.40 26.81
CA MET A 1 23.18 -20.18 26.13
C MET A 1 22.20 -19.06 26.49
N GLN A 2 22.58 -18.16 27.40
CA GLN A 2 21.77 -16.99 27.72
C GLN A 2 21.93 -15.99 26.56
N GLU A 3 20.85 -15.66 25.86
CA GLU A 3 20.82 -14.49 24.98
C GLU A 3 21.20 -13.26 25.82
N ASN A 4 22.24 -12.53 25.42
CA ASN A 4 22.54 -11.22 25.97
C ASN A 4 21.40 -10.25 25.59
N GLN A 5 20.35 -10.21 26.41
CA GLN A 5 19.25 -9.27 26.22
C GLN A 5 19.68 -7.92 26.80
N THR A 6 19.77 -6.92 25.94
CA THR A 6 20.07 -5.55 26.34
C THR A 6 18.84 -4.89 26.96
N PRO A 7 18.97 -3.84 27.78
CA PRO A 7 17.83 -3.07 28.30
C PRO A 7 16.93 -2.53 27.17
N PHE A 8 17.52 -2.22 26.02
CA PHE A 8 16.81 -1.75 24.84
C PHE A 8 15.95 -2.86 24.19
N ASP A 9 16.33 -4.14 24.35
CA ASP A 9 15.53 -5.26 23.84
C ASP A 9 14.19 -5.40 24.58
N TYR A 10 14.07 -4.90 25.81
CA TYR A 10 12.80 -4.85 26.56
C TYR A 10 11.81 -3.83 26.00
N VAL A 11 12.29 -2.76 25.37
CA VAL A 11 11.44 -1.77 24.67
C VAL A 11 11.19 -2.22 23.22
N ARG A 12 12.21 -2.80 22.57
CA ARG A 12 12.12 -3.24 21.18
C ARG A 12 11.22 -4.46 21.01
N LYS A 13 11.24 -5.44 21.91
CA LYS A 13 10.40 -6.65 21.81
C LYS A 13 8.89 -6.35 21.76
N PRO A 14 8.30 -5.53 22.66
CA PRO A 14 6.89 -5.18 22.57
C PRO A 14 6.57 -4.34 21.33
N PHE A 15 7.44 -3.41 20.93
CA PHE A 15 7.26 -2.65 19.68
C PHE A 15 7.30 -3.57 18.45
N THR A 16 8.25 -4.50 18.40
CA THR A 16 8.35 -5.49 17.31
C THR A 16 7.17 -6.47 17.33
N ALA A 17 6.65 -6.80 18.52
CA ALA A 17 5.44 -7.61 18.66
C ALA A 17 4.18 -6.85 18.21
N LEU A 18 4.10 -5.54 18.47
CA LEU A 18 3.04 -4.65 17.98
C LEU A 18 3.07 -4.53 16.45
N VAL A 19 4.26 -4.33 15.88
CA VAL A 19 4.48 -4.27 14.42
C VAL A 19 4.21 -5.62 13.72
N LYS A 20 4.27 -6.72 14.48
CA LYS A 20 3.91 -8.07 13.99
C LYS A 20 2.44 -8.42 14.21
N ASN A 21 1.67 -7.56 14.85
CA ASN A 21 0.27 -7.82 15.15
C ASN A 21 -0.62 -7.11 14.14
N GLU A 22 -1.26 -7.86 13.24
CA GLU A 22 -2.24 -7.36 12.27
C GLU A 22 -3.36 -6.55 12.95
N ALA A 23 -3.70 -6.86 14.21
CA ALA A 23 -4.68 -6.09 14.99
C ALA A 23 -4.25 -4.65 15.24
N ALA A 24 -2.95 -4.44 15.46
CA ALA A 24 -2.43 -3.11 15.75
C ALA A 24 -2.62 -2.16 14.56
N ILE A 25 -2.54 -2.68 13.32
CA ILE A 25 -2.74 -1.88 12.11
C ILE A 25 -4.15 -1.29 12.10
N GLY A 26 -5.19 -2.12 12.22
CA GLY A 26 -6.58 -1.65 12.21
C GLY A 26 -6.91 -0.76 13.41
N ILE A 27 -6.35 -1.03 14.60
CA ILE A 27 -6.54 -0.17 15.77
C ILE A 27 -5.92 1.21 15.54
N ILE A 28 -4.68 1.27 15.06
CA ILE A 28 -3.99 2.54 14.81
C ILE A 28 -4.74 3.34 13.75
N LEU A 29 -5.17 2.68 12.67
CA LEU A 29 -5.94 3.33 11.61
C LEU A 29 -7.27 3.90 12.13
N PHE A 30 -8.01 3.12 12.92
CA PHE A 30 -9.24 3.56 13.57
C PHE A 30 -9.01 4.74 14.51
N LEU A 31 -7.99 4.65 15.37
CA LEU A 31 -7.64 5.73 16.29
C LEU A 31 -7.23 7.00 15.54
N SER A 32 -6.50 6.89 14.43
CA SER A 32 -6.16 8.02 13.58
C SER A 32 -7.39 8.71 12.99
N ALA A 33 -8.37 7.94 12.50
CA ALA A 33 -9.62 8.50 11.99
C ALA A 33 -10.44 9.18 13.10
N VAL A 34 -10.55 8.55 14.27
CA VAL A 34 -11.24 9.12 15.44
C VAL A 34 -10.53 10.39 15.92
N LEU A 35 -9.20 10.39 15.99
CA LEU A 35 -8.42 11.56 16.37
C LEU A 35 -8.60 12.71 15.38
N ALA A 36 -8.65 12.42 14.07
CA ALA A 36 -8.95 13.44 13.07
C ALA A 36 -10.31 14.09 13.30
N MET A 37 -11.35 13.28 13.53
CA MET A 37 -12.69 13.78 13.86
C MET A 37 -12.69 14.62 15.14
N ILE A 38 -11.99 14.18 16.19
CA ILE A 38 -11.92 14.94 17.46
C ILE A 38 -11.20 16.28 17.23
N VAL A 39 -10.05 16.27 16.57
CA VAL A 39 -9.24 17.47 16.35
C VAL A 39 -9.99 18.47 15.47
N ALA A 40 -10.55 18.02 14.34
CA ALA A 40 -11.28 18.86 13.39
C ALA A 40 -12.53 19.53 14.01
N ASN A 41 -13.11 18.95 15.06
CA ASN A 41 -14.31 19.48 15.73
C ASN A 41 -14.01 20.16 17.08
N SER A 42 -12.75 20.24 17.47
CA SER A 42 -12.37 20.81 18.76
C SER A 42 -11.99 22.29 18.66
N SER A 43 -12.29 23.07 19.70
CA SER A 43 -11.97 24.50 19.77
C SER A 43 -10.47 24.80 19.76
N TRP A 44 -9.62 23.83 20.11
CA TRP A 44 -8.16 23.95 20.13
C TRP A 44 -7.50 23.36 18.88
N GLY A 45 -8.24 22.54 18.12
CA GLY A 45 -7.74 21.70 17.03
C GLY A 45 -8.15 22.17 15.64
N ALA A 46 -9.38 22.68 15.51
CA ALA A 46 -10.03 22.86 14.21
C ALA A 46 -9.27 23.83 13.30
N GLU A 47 -8.89 25.00 13.80
CA GLU A 47 -8.23 26.05 12.98
C GLU A 47 -6.90 25.56 12.40
N TRP A 48 -5.98 25.11 13.25
CA TRP A 48 -4.67 24.67 12.77
C TRP A 48 -4.74 23.37 11.96
N TYR A 49 -5.73 22.49 12.22
CA TYR A 49 -5.90 21.27 11.46
C TYR A 49 -6.28 21.57 10.01
N HIS A 50 -7.30 22.41 9.80
CA HIS A 50 -7.69 22.82 8.45
C HIS A 50 -6.61 23.65 7.77
N GLU A 51 -6.00 24.60 8.50
CA GLU A 51 -4.90 25.41 7.96
C GLU A 51 -3.71 24.53 7.54
N LEU A 52 -3.34 23.51 8.32
CA LEU A 52 -2.22 22.62 8.01
C LEU A 52 -2.43 21.87 6.69
N TRP A 53 -3.65 21.36 6.44
CA TRP A 53 -3.95 20.56 5.25
C TRP A 53 -4.22 21.41 4.02
N GLU A 54 -4.91 22.53 4.19
CA GLU A 54 -5.28 23.46 3.12
C GLU A 54 -4.14 24.42 2.76
N ARG A 55 -3.05 24.46 3.54
CA ARG A 55 -1.90 25.32 3.25
C ARG A 55 -1.35 25.07 1.85
N GLU A 56 -1.57 26.02 0.97
CA GLU A 56 -1.07 26.02 -0.40
C GLU A 56 0.40 26.45 -0.42
N LEU A 57 1.24 25.59 -0.99
CA LEU A 57 2.61 25.90 -1.38
C LEU A 57 2.61 26.13 -2.89
N THR A 58 2.62 27.40 -3.29
CA THR A 58 2.73 27.79 -4.69
C THR A 58 4.21 27.92 -5.06
N LEU A 59 4.72 26.97 -5.84
CA LEU A 59 6.02 27.06 -6.48
C LEU A 59 5.83 27.66 -7.86
N GLN A 60 6.17 28.95 -8.01
CA GLN A 60 6.25 29.59 -9.31
C GLN A 60 7.64 29.41 -9.91
N TYR A 61 7.70 28.83 -11.11
CA TYR A 61 8.92 28.79 -11.92
C TYR A 61 8.61 29.25 -13.34
N GLU A 62 9.09 30.45 -13.68
CA GLU A 62 8.83 31.15 -14.94
C GLU A 62 7.32 31.22 -15.26
N ASP A 63 6.84 30.47 -16.25
CA ASP A 63 5.44 30.46 -16.71
C ASP A 63 4.59 29.32 -16.09
N ARG A 64 5.16 28.54 -15.16
CA ARG A 64 4.45 27.42 -14.52
C ARG A 64 4.20 27.74 -13.05
N GLU A 65 2.92 27.80 -12.70
CA GLU A 65 2.45 27.86 -11.33
C GLU A 65 2.07 26.45 -10.87
N LEU A 66 2.78 25.95 -9.87
CA LEU A 66 2.46 24.68 -9.23
C LEU A 66 1.99 24.96 -7.81
N THR A 67 0.68 25.03 -7.64
CA THR A 67 0.03 25.11 -6.33
C THR A 67 -0.16 23.71 -5.80
N LEU A 68 0.60 23.32 -4.77
CA LEU A 68 0.41 22.07 -4.05
C LEU A 68 0.04 22.38 -2.61
N ASN A 69 -1.12 21.91 -2.16
CA ASN A 69 -1.39 21.84 -0.73
C ASN A 69 -0.89 20.51 -0.15
N LEU A 70 -0.76 20.47 1.17
CA LEU A 70 -0.31 19.27 1.87
C LEU A 70 -1.28 18.09 1.67
N HIS A 71 -2.57 18.39 1.50
CA HIS A 71 -3.61 17.41 1.24
C HIS A 71 -3.40 16.66 -0.09
N HIS A 72 -3.12 17.37 -1.18
CA HIS A 72 -2.77 16.80 -2.49
C HIS A 72 -1.48 16.00 -2.41
N PHE A 73 -0.46 16.46 -1.68
CA PHE A 73 0.77 15.69 -1.52
C PHE A 73 0.54 14.33 -0.83
N ILE A 74 -0.29 14.30 0.22
CA ILE A 74 -0.66 13.04 0.88
C ILE A 74 -1.45 12.14 -0.06
N ASN A 75 -2.47 12.70 -0.72
CA ASN A 75 -3.39 11.93 -1.54
C ASN A 75 -2.76 11.43 -2.85
N ASP A 76 -1.87 12.19 -3.48
CA ASP A 76 -1.25 11.81 -4.74
C ASP A 76 0.12 11.15 -4.55
N GLY A 77 0.88 11.62 -3.55
CA GLY A 77 2.24 11.15 -3.26
C GLY A 77 2.25 9.90 -2.38
N LEU A 78 1.67 9.97 -1.18
CA LEU A 78 1.70 8.84 -0.25
C LEU A 78 0.84 7.68 -0.75
N MET A 79 -0.31 7.95 -1.37
CA MET A 79 -1.11 6.88 -1.96
C MET A 79 -0.43 6.23 -3.17
N ALA A 80 0.43 6.93 -3.92
CA ALA A 80 1.23 6.25 -4.94
C ALA A 80 2.19 5.21 -4.33
N ILE A 81 2.69 5.45 -3.12
CA ILE A 81 3.50 4.45 -2.37
C ILE A 81 2.61 3.28 -1.90
N PHE A 82 1.40 3.58 -1.38
CA PHE A 82 0.42 2.55 -1.01
C PHE A 82 0.07 1.66 -2.22
N PHE A 83 -0.33 2.26 -3.34
CA PHE A 83 -0.70 1.54 -4.55
C PHE A 83 0.49 0.88 -5.26
N PHE A 84 1.71 1.35 -5.03
CA PHE A 84 2.90 0.61 -5.41
C PHE A 84 3.05 -0.69 -4.58
N LEU A 85 2.83 -0.66 -3.26
CA LEU A 85 2.81 -1.86 -2.43
C LEU A 85 1.71 -2.83 -2.89
N VAL A 86 0.49 -2.33 -3.05
CA VAL A 86 -0.65 -3.10 -3.58
C VAL A 86 -0.29 -3.70 -4.95
N GLY A 87 0.32 -2.92 -5.85
CA GLY A 87 0.84 -3.40 -7.14
C GLY A 87 1.84 -4.56 -7.03
N LEU A 88 2.70 -4.56 -6.01
CA LEU A 88 3.64 -5.66 -5.76
C LEU A 88 2.91 -6.91 -5.26
N GLU A 89 1.95 -6.74 -4.34
CA GLU A 89 1.11 -7.82 -3.82
C GLU A 89 0.29 -8.49 -4.93
N ILE A 90 -0.36 -7.68 -5.78
CA ILE A 90 -1.10 -8.13 -6.95
C ILE A 90 -0.22 -8.96 -7.86
N LYS A 91 0.96 -8.42 -8.21
CA LYS A 91 1.89 -9.12 -9.08
C LYS A 91 2.36 -10.44 -8.46
N ARG A 92 2.54 -10.49 -7.14
CA ARG A 92 2.88 -11.72 -6.42
C ARG A 92 1.73 -12.72 -6.50
N GLU A 93 0.50 -12.29 -6.26
CA GLU A 93 -0.70 -13.15 -6.32
C GLU A 93 -0.92 -13.72 -7.72
N PHE A 94 -0.77 -12.93 -8.78
CA PHE A 94 -0.87 -13.41 -10.17
C PHE A 94 0.24 -14.40 -10.56
N LEU A 95 1.46 -14.22 -10.04
CA LEU A 95 2.59 -15.06 -10.43
C LEU A 95 2.70 -16.35 -9.61
N ALA A 96 2.32 -16.33 -8.34
CA ALA A 96 2.60 -17.43 -7.41
C ALA A 96 1.56 -17.59 -6.28
N GLY A 97 0.45 -16.86 -6.29
CA GLY A 97 -0.59 -16.91 -5.26
C GLY A 97 -1.92 -17.45 -5.79
N GLU A 98 -3.01 -17.11 -5.10
CA GLU A 98 -4.36 -17.65 -5.37
C GLU A 98 -4.94 -17.16 -6.71
N LEU A 99 -4.46 -16.01 -7.19
CA LEU A 99 -4.86 -15.45 -8.49
C LEU A 99 -4.11 -16.09 -9.67
N SER A 100 -3.15 -16.97 -9.41
CA SER A 100 -2.36 -17.61 -10.48
C SER A 100 -3.12 -18.70 -11.24
N GLU A 101 -4.02 -19.42 -10.56
CA GLU A 101 -4.87 -20.43 -11.18
C GLU A 101 -6.27 -19.86 -11.43
N TRP A 102 -6.72 -19.85 -12.69
CA TRP A 102 -8.02 -19.31 -13.08
C TRP A 102 -9.19 -19.86 -12.23
N ARG A 103 -9.19 -21.15 -11.94
CA ARG A 103 -10.25 -21.81 -11.15
C ARG A 103 -10.33 -21.28 -9.71
N GLN A 104 -9.20 -20.90 -9.14
CA GLN A 104 -9.11 -20.33 -7.79
C GLN A 104 -9.43 -18.83 -7.82
N ALA A 105 -8.95 -18.12 -8.85
CA ALA A 105 -9.11 -16.68 -9.02
C ALA A 105 -10.56 -16.22 -9.26
N VAL A 106 -11.40 -17.05 -9.91
CA VAL A 106 -12.79 -16.69 -10.25
C VAL A 106 -13.60 -16.34 -9.02
N LEU A 107 -13.41 -17.02 -7.87
CA LEU A 107 -14.19 -16.77 -6.66
C LEU A 107 -13.85 -15.40 -6.04
N PRO A 108 -12.57 -15.05 -5.72
CA PRO A 108 -12.21 -13.73 -5.25
C PRO A 108 -12.57 -12.61 -6.22
N ILE A 109 -12.34 -12.81 -7.53
CA ILE A 109 -12.64 -11.78 -8.54
C ILE A 109 -14.15 -11.54 -8.65
N GLY A 110 -14.95 -12.61 -8.71
CA GLY A 110 -16.41 -12.50 -8.76
C GLY A 110 -16.99 -11.85 -7.51
N ALA A 111 -16.47 -12.20 -6.34
CA ALA A 111 -16.88 -11.59 -5.08
C ALA A 111 -16.48 -10.11 -5.01
N ALA A 112 -15.29 -9.72 -5.49
CA ALA A 112 -14.85 -8.32 -5.54
C ALA A 112 -15.72 -7.52 -6.50
N LEU A 113 -15.91 -7.99 -7.73
CA LEU A 113 -16.76 -7.32 -8.72
C LEU A 113 -18.20 -7.16 -8.22
N GLY A 114 -18.76 -8.17 -7.57
CA GLY A 114 -20.07 -8.06 -6.91
C GLY A 114 -20.06 -6.99 -5.81
N GLY A 115 -19.08 -7.07 -4.90
CA GLY A 115 -18.87 -6.11 -3.81
C GLY A 115 -18.55 -4.69 -4.27
N MET A 116 -18.27 -4.47 -5.56
CA MET A 116 -18.10 -3.17 -6.18
C MET A 116 -19.37 -2.67 -6.89
N ILE A 117 -19.94 -3.53 -7.74
CA ILE A 117 -21.07 -3.18 -8.62
C ILE A 117 -22.33 -2.94 -7.82
N PHE A 118 -22.65 -3.80 -6.84
CA PHE A 118 -23.89 -3.67 -6.08
C PHE A 118 -23.94 -2.40 -5.22
N PRO A 119 -22.90 -2.03 -4.45
CA PRO A 119 -22.88 -0.76 -3.72
C PRO A 119 -23.04 0.46 -4.62
N ALA A 120 -22.35 0.46 -5.77
CA ALA A 120 -22.43 1.55 -6.75
C ALA A 120 -23.84 1.69 -7.34
N LEU A 121 -24.46 0.57 -7.73
CA LEU A 121 -25.83 0.58 -8.26
C LEU A 121 -26.83 1.05 -7.21
N ILE A 122 -26.71 0.57 -5.97
CA ILE A 122 -27.58 1.01 -4.87
C ILE A 122 -27.45 2.52 -4.67
N TYR A 123 -26.25 3.07 -4.65
CA TYR A 123 -26.03 4.52 -4.52
C TYR A 123 -26.71 5.33 -5.63
N LEU A 124 -26.64 4.85 -6.88
CA LEU A 124 -27.28 5.51 -8.02
C LEU A 124 -28.81 5.52 -7.93
N LEU A 125 -29.44 4.60 -7.17
CA LEU A 125 -30.89 4.61 -6.95
C LEU A 125 -31.34 5.73 -6.01
N PHE A 126 -30.45 6.22 -5.15
CA PHE A 126 -30.74 7.27 -4.19
C PHE A 126 -30.29 8.66 -4.68
N THR A 127 -29.48 8.76 -5.74
CA THR A 127 -28.86 10.02 -6.14
C THR A 127 -29.42 10.59 -7.43
N ASP A 128 -29.48 11.93 -7.49
CA ASP A 128 -29.90 12.68 -8.67
C ASP A 128 -28.72 12.93 -9.63
N SER A 129 -28.98 13.54 -10.79
CA SER A 129 -27.97 13.81 -11.83
C SER A 129 -26.69 14.47 -11.27
N ASP A 130 -26.85 15.42 -10.36
CA ASP A 130 -25.76 16.25 -9.87
C ASP A 130 -24.86 15.52 -8.86
N THR A 131 -25.39 14.49 -8.20
CA THR A 131 -24.68 13.71 -7.18
C THR A 131 -24.28 12.32 -7.66
N SER A 132 -24.81 11.88 -8.80
CA SER A 132 -24.51 10.59 -9.42
C SER A 132 -23.02 10.35 -9.69
N HIS A 133 -22.22 11.41 -9.88
CA HIS A 133 -20.77 11.33 -10.03
C HIS A 133 -20.06 10.72 -8.81
N GLY A 134 -20.69 10.64 -7.63
CA GLY A 134 -20.13 10.01 -6.43
C GLY A 134 -20.26 8.49 -6.33
N TRP A 135 -20.69 7.80 -7.39
CA TRP A 135 -20.98 6.36 -7.36
C TRP A 135 -19.80 5.45 -6.97
N GLY A 136 -18.57 5.91 -7.15
CA GLY A 136 -17.36 5.19 -6.72
C GLY A 136 -17.12 5.19 -5.21
N ILE A 137 -17.78 6.07 -4.43
CA ILE A 137 -17.58 6.21 -2.98
C ILE A 137 -17.90 4.92 -2.20
N PRO A 138 -19.10 4.32 -2.32
CA PRO A 138 -19.46 3.11 -1.56
C PRO A 138 -18.80 1.83 -2.09
N MET A 139 -18.00 1.93 -3.15
CA MET A 139 -17.33 0.79 -3.77
C MET A 139 -16.12 0.31 -2.97
N ALA A 140 -15.29 1.23 -2.48
CA ALA A 140 -13.99 0.91 -1.89
C ALA A 140 -14.07 0.18 -0.54
N THR A 141 -13.20 -0.81 -0.32
CA THR A 141 -13.07 -1.54 0.96
C THR A 141 -11.69 -1.29 1.58
N ASP A 142 -11.65 -0.89 2.86
CA ASP A 142 -10.38 -0.75 3.58
C ASP A 142 -9.87 -2.11 4.09
N ILE A 143 -8.83 -2.62 3.43
CA ILE A 143 -8.19 -3.90 3.77
C ILE A 143 -7.57 -3.90 5.18
N ALA A 144 -6.96 -2.79 5.61
CA ALA A 144 -6.28 -2.74 6.89
C ALA A 144 -7.26 -2.73 8.05
N PHE A 145 -8.35 -2.01 7.90
CA PHE A 145 -9.43 -2.07 8.89
C PHE A 145 -10.06 -3.46 8.94
N THR A 146 -10.32 -4.07 7.78
CA THR A 146 -10.88 -5.43 7.67
C THR A 146 -9.99 -6.49 8.34
N LEU A 147 -8.69 -6.51 8.02
CA LEU A 147 -7.74 -7.44 8.63
C LEU A 147 -7.56 -7.17 10.12
N GLY A 148 -7.58 -5.90 10.54
CA GLY A 148 -7.61 -5.50 11.93
C GLY A 148 -8.79 -6.12 12.68
N LEU A 149 -10.01 -6.01 12.16
CA LEU A 149 -11.22 -6.61 12.75
C LEU A 149 -11.14 -8.15 12.80
N ILE A 150 -10.72 -8.79 11.71
CA ILE A 150 -10.56 -10.26 11.67
C ILE A 150 -9.58 -10.75 12.74
N SER A 151 -8.51 -9.99 12.98
CA SER A 151 -7.51 -10.35 13.98
C SER A 151 -8.01 -10.24 15.43
N PHE A 152 -9.08 -9.48 15.71
CA PHE A 152 -9.77 -9.53 17.01
C PHE A 152 -10.50 -10.86 17.23
N VAL A 153 -11.03 -11.45 16.16
CA VAL A 153 -11.77 -12.72 16.18
C VAL A 153 -10.84 -13.94 15.99
N ARG A 154 -9.52 -13.71 15.93
CA ARG A 154 -8.41 -14.60 15.52
C ARG A 154 -8.51 -16.06 15.93
N LYS A 155 -9.11 -16.41 17.07
CA LYS A 155 -9.22 -17.80 17.53
C LYS A 155 -10.24 -18.64 16.74
N ARG A 156 -11.13 -18.02 15.95
CA ARG A 156 -12.21 -18.74 15.23
C ARG A 156 -12.15 -18.68 13.71
N VAL A 157 -11.26 -17.87 13.14
CA VAL A 157 -11.21 -17.64 11.68
C VAL A 157 -10.16 -18.57 11.04
N PRO A 158 -10.56 -19.48 10.12
CA PRO A 158 -9.63 -20.35 9.40
C PRO A 158 -8.62 -19.53 8.58
N SER A 159 -7.41 -20.06 8.39
CA SER A 159 -6.38 -19.40 7.57
C SER A 159 -6.81 -19.18 6.13
N SER A 160 -7.64 -20.08 5.57
CA SER A 160 -8.18 -19.95 4.21
C SER A 160 -9.05 -18.71 4.04
N VAL A 161 -9.85 -18.35 5.05
CA VAL A 161 -10.69 -17.14 5.01
C VAL A 161 -9.83 -15.89 4.99
N LYS A 162 -8.72 -15.87 5.74
CA LYS A 162 -7.79 -14.73 5.71
C LYS A 162 -7.18 -14.54 4.34
N VAL A 163 -6.69 -15.62 3.73
CA VAL A 163 -6.11 -15.59 2.38
C VAL A 163 -7.15 -15.16 1.35
N PHE A 164 -8.38 -15.66 1.47
CA PHE A 164 -9.49 -15.26 0.60
C PHE A 164 -9.81 -13.76 0.74
N VAL A 165 -9.95 -13.25 1.97
CA VAL A 165 -10.25 -11.83 2.23
C VAL A 165 -9.12 -10.92 1.75
N THR A 166 -7.86 -11.30 1.95
CA THR A 166 -6.72 -10.54 1.40
C THR A 166 -6.78 -10.51 -0.13
N SER A 167 -7.07 -11.64 -0.78
CA SER A 167 -7.17 -11.70 -2.25
C SER A 167 -8.35 -10.88 -2.79
N LEU A 168 -9.52 -10.96 -2.14
CA LEU A 168 -10.71 -10.16 -2.43
C LEU A 168 -10.39 -8.67 -2.38
N ALA A 169 -9.80 -8.21 -1.26
CA ALA A 169 -9.49 -6.81 -1.04
C ALA A 169 -8.46 -6.27 -2.03
N VAL A 170 -7.45 -7.08 -2.38
CA VAL A 170 -6.47 -6.72 -3.41
C VAL A 170 -7.15 -6.50 -4.77
N VAL A 171 -8.11 -7.34 -5.16
CA VAL A 171 -8.86 -7.15 -6.43
C VAL A 171 -9.76 -5.91 -6.36
N ASP A 172 -10.42 -5.69 -5.22
CA ASP A 172 -11.27 -4.52 -4.97
C ASP A 172 -10.46 -3.21 -5.07
N ASP A 173 -9.27 -3.14 -4.46
CA ASP A 173 -8.37 -1.98 -4.52
C ASP A 173 -7.92 -1.64 -5.95
N ILE A 174 -7.59 -2.66 -6.76
CA ILE A 174 -7.31 -2.45 -8.20
C ILE A 174 -8.53 -1.88 -8.89
N GLY A 175 -9.68 -2.51 -8.65
CA GLY A 175 -10.94 -2.13 -9.25
C GLY A 175 -11.26 -0.66 -8.95
N ALA A 176 -11.12 -0.25 -7.70
CA ALA A 176 -11.25 1.13 -7.25
C ALA A 176 -10.33 2.09 -7.98
N VAL A 177 -9.04 1.76 -8.07
CA VAL A 177 -8.09 2.62 -8.80
C VAL A 177 -8.41 2.71 -10.29
N LEU A 178 -8.79 1.60 -10.94
CA LEU A 178 -9.15 1.62 -12.35
C LEU A 178 -10.43 2.45 -12.58
N VAL A 179 -11.41 2.37 -11.67
CA VAL A 179 -12.61 3.21 -11.74
C VAL A 179 -12.24 4.68 -11.61
N ILE A 180 -11.42 5.05 -10.62
CA ILE A 180 -10.94 6.43 -10.45
C ILE A 180 -10.20 6.89 -11.73
N ALA A 181 -9.34 6.05 -12.27
CA ALA A 181 -8.57 6.33 -13.49
C ALA A 181 -9.44 6.65 -14.71
N PHE A 182 -10.46 5.85 -14.97
CA PHE A 182 -11.23 5.94 -16.21
C PHE A 182 -12.43 6.88 -16.13
N PHE A 183 -13.03 7.02 -14.94
CA PHE A 183 -14.29 7.77 -14.77
C PHE A 183 -14.11 9.14 -14.12
N TYR A 184 -13.01 9.38 -13.41
CA TYR A 184 -12.75 10.66 -12.71
C TYR A 184 -11.62 11.48 -13.33
N THR A 185 -11.15 11.10 -14.52
CA THR A 185 -10.16 11.89 -15.28
C THR A 185 -10.84 12.96 -16.11
N SER A 186 -10.49 14.23 -15.88
CA SER A 186 -11.13 15.40 -16.50
C SER A 186 -10.46 15.89 -17.78
N SER A 187 -9.14 15.75 -17.90
CA SER A 187 -8.37 16.14 -19.08
C SER A 187 -7.16 15.22 -19.25
N LEU A 188 -6.79 14.92 -20.50
CA LEU A 188 -5.67 14.04 -20.82
C LEU A 188 -4.61 14.80 -21.59
N ASP A 189 -3.44 14.99 -20.98
CA ASP A 189 -2.25 15.43 -21.70
C ASP A 189 -1.55 14.22 -22.35
N MET A 190 -1.78 14.06 -23.65
CA MET A 190 -1.21 12.96 -24.43
C MET A 190 0.33 12.97 -24.44
N HIS A 191 0.96 14.14 -24.38
CA HIS A 191 2.42 14.25 -24.38
C HIS A 191 3.00 13.65 -23.09
N GLN A 192 2.41 13.96 -21.94
CA GLN A 192 2.82 13.37 -20.66
C GLN A 192 2.61 11.85 -20.63
N LEU A 193 1.51 11.35 -21.20
CA LEU A 193 1.25 9.92 -21.29
C LEU A 193 2.27 9.18 -22.15
N ILE A 194 2.73 9.78 -23.26
CA ILE A 194 3.78 9.22 -24.10
C ILE A 194 5.11 9.12 -23.34
N ILE A 195 5.47 10.17 -22.57
CA ILE A 195 6.68 10.16 -21.73
C ILE A 195 6.59 9.03 -20.69
N ALA A 196 5.46 8.94 -19.98
CA ALA A 196 5.24 7.92 -18.97
C ALA A 196 5.29 6.50 -19.58
N GLY A 197 4.65 6.30 -20.73
CA GLY A 197 4.66 5.04 -21.48
C GLY A 197 6.06 4.64 -21.95
N GLY A 198 6.83 5.60 -22.48
CA GLY A 198 8.23 5.37 -22.88
C GLY A 198 9.11 4.97 -21.70
N ALA A 199 9.01 5.65 -20.56
CA ALA A 199 9.73 5.31 -19.34
C ALA A 199 9.34 3.94 -18.79
N TRP A 200 8.04 3.61 -18.82
CA TRP A 200 7.53 2.31 -18.40
C TRP A 200 8.07 1.17 -19.29
N LEU A 201 8.09 1.36 -20.61
CA LEU A 201 8.69 0.40 -21.55
C LEU A 201 10.20 0.24 -21.32
N LEU A 202 10.91 1.32 -21.01
CA LEU A 202 12.32 1.28 -20.66
C LEU A 202 12.55 0.42 -19.40
N LEU A 203 11.74 0.61 -18.35
CA LEU A 203 11.82 -0.19 -17.13
C LEU A 203 11.50 -1.66 -17.40
N MET A 204 10.51 -1.96 -18.25
CA MET A 204 10.25 -3.33 -18.69
C MET A 204 11.43 -3.94 -19.45
N GLY A 205 12.07 -3.17 -20.35
CA GLY A 205 13.29 -3.56 -21.04
C GLY A 205 14.42 -3.86 -20.07
N ALA A 206 14.66 -2.98 -19.08
CA ALA A 206 15.66 -3.17 -18.04
C ALA A 206 15.39 -4.44 -17.19
N ASN A 207 14.12 -4.74 -16.90
CA ASN A 207 13.74 -5.98 -16.21
C ASN A 207 14.08 -7.21 -17.05
N ARG A 208 13.80 -7.18 -18.36
CA ARG A 208 14.19 -8.27 -19.27
C ARG A 208 15.72 -8.42 -19.41
N LEU A 209 16.46 -7.32 -19.38
CA LEU A 209 17.93 -7.32 -19.35
C LEU A 209 18.53 -7.76 -18.01
N GLY A 210 17.69 -8.03 -16.99
CA GLY A 210 18.13 -8.53 -15.70
C GLY A 210 18.64 -7.45 -14.73
N VAL A 211 18.29 -6.17 -14.95
CA VAL A 211 18.58 -5.10 -13.99
C VAL A 211 17.75 -5.33 -12.72
N ARG A 212 18.43 -5.49 -11.58
CA ARG A 212 17.80 -5.78 -10.28
C ARG A 212 17.98 -4.66 -9.25
N SER A 213 18.52 -3.52 -9.67
CA SER A 213 18.71 -2.36 -8.79
C SER A 213 17.37 -1.71 -8.46
N VAL A 214 16.91 -1.80 -7.22
CA VAL A 214 15.66 -1.17 -6.76
C VAL A 214 15.69 0.33 -6.99
N PHE A 215 16.83 0.96 -6.69
CA PHE A 215 17.03 2.40 -6.88
C PHE A 215 16.78 2.84 -8.32
N PHE A 216 17.20 2.04 -9.32
CA PHE A 216 16.98 2.36 -10.73
C PHE A 216 15.48 2.43 -11.08
N TYR A 217 14.69 1.45 -10.64
CA TYR A 217 13.24 1.45 -10.87
C TYR A 217 12.57 2.59 -10.10
N SER A 218 12.86 2.74 -8.80
CA SER A 218 12.26 3.79 -7.97
C SER A 218 12.58 5.19 -8.47
N PHE A 219 13.81 5.44 -8.90
CA PHE A 219 14.22 6.75 -9.41
C PHE A 219 13.42 7.12 -10.66
N ILE A 220 13.39 6.26 -11.69
CA ILE A 220 12.63 6.52 -12.92
C ILE A 220 11.12 6.54 -12.66
N GLY A 221 10.62 5.66 -11.80
CA GLY A 221 9.23 5.61 -11.41
C GLY A 221 8.74 6.90 -10.76
N ILE A 222 9.50 7.44 -9.81
CA ILE A 222 9.13 8.68 -9.11
C ILE A 222 9.36 9.91 -10.01
N THR A 223 10.53 10.02 -10.63
CA THR A 223 10.91 11.25 -11.37
C THR A 223 10.25 11.37 -12.73
N VAL A 224 9.96 10.26 -13.40
CA VAL A 224 9.39 10.29 -14.76
C VAL A 224 7.94 9.86 -14.74
N ILE A 225 7.64 8.64 -14.27
CA ILE A 225 6.28 8.10 -14.38
C ILE A 225 5.31 8.88 -13.48
N TRP A 226 5.59 9.02 -12.18
CA TRP A 226 4.69 9.69 -11.24
C TRP A 226 4.48 11.16 -11.58
N ILE A 227 5.56 11.91 -11.87
CA ILE A 227 5.46 13.32 -12.30
C ILE A 227 4.67 13.45 -13.62
N SER A 228 4.90 12.57 -14.59
CA SER A 228 4.13 12.60 -15.84
C SER A 228 2.65 12.34 -15.59
N PHE A 229 2.31 11.37 -14.72
CA PHE A 229 0.91 11.11 -14.36
C PHE A 229 0.28 12.32 -13.65
N PHE A 230 1.01 12.96 -12.72
CA PHE A 230 0.59 14.19 -12.04
C PHE A 230 0.18 15.31 -13.00
N TYR A 231 0.93 15.51 -14.09
CA TYR A 231 0.57 16.49 -15.12
C TYR A 231 -0.38 15.98 -16.21
N SER A 232 -0.58 14.66 -16.32
CA SER A 232 -1.38 14.05 -17.39
C SER A 232 -2.89 14.15 -17.17
N GLY A 233 -3.32 14.51 -15.95
CA GLY A 233 -4.71 14.49 -15.50
C GLY A 233 -5.23 13.10 -15.09
N ILE A 234 -4.45 12.03 -15.32
CA ILE A 234 -4.71 10.73 -14.72
C ILE A 234 -4.25 10.72 -13.26
N HIS A 235 -5.00 10.04 -12.40
CA HIS A 235 -4.67 9.97 -10.98
C HIS A 235 -3.25 9.40 -10.72
N PRO A 236 -2.37 10.10 -9.98
CA PRO A 236 -0.96 9.74 -9.81
C PRO A 236 -0.72 8.38 -9.15
N THR A 237 -1.71 7.85 -8.44
CA THR A 237 -1.64 6.55 -7.76
C THR A 237 -1.40 5.37 -8.72
N ILE A 238 -1.87 5.47 -9.96
CA ILE A 238 -1.68 4.43 -10.99
C ILE A 238 -0.20 4.26 -11.33
N ALA A 239 0.59 5.34 -11.26
CA ALA A 239 2.03 5.26 -11.49
C ALA A 239 2.70 4.26 -10.54
N GLY A 240 2.21 4.18 -9.29
CA GLY A 240 2.65 3.19 -8.30
C GLY A 240 2.38 1.76 -8.78
N ILE A 241 1.16 1.45 -9.20
CA ILE A 241 0.81 0.11 -9.72
C ILE A 241 1.68 -0.21 -10.94
N LEU A 242 1.74 0.68 -11.93
CA LEU A 242 2.51 0.46 -13.16
C LEU A 242 3.98 0.20 -12.86
N LEU A 243 4.58 0.96 -11.94
CA LEU A 243 5.95 0.77 -11.49
C LEU A 243 6.14 -0.62 -10.85
N ALA A 244 5.22 -1.06 -9.98
CA ALA A 244 5.29 -2.37 -9.36
C ALA A 244 5.33 -3.50 -10.39
N PHE A 245 4.56 -3.36 -11.48
CA PHE A 245 4.56 -4.31 -12.59
C PHE A 245 5.89 -4.38 -13.34
N THR A 246 6.76 -3.37 -13.25
CA THR A 246 8.11 -3.41 -13.85
C THR A 246 9.15 -4.09 -12.97
N ILE A 247 8.91 -4.27 -11.67
CA ILE A 247 9.91 -4.80 -10.72
C ILE A 247 10.20 -6.30 -10.93
N PRO A 248 11.46 -6.76 -10.92
CA PRO A 248 11.77 -8.18 -11.10
C PRO A 248 11.20 -9.09 -10.00
N ALA A 249 10.55 -10.17 -10.41
CA ALA A 249 9.89 -11.15 -9.53
C ALA A 249 10.54 -12.54 -9.53
N LYS A 250 11.72 -12.71 -10.13
CA LYS A 250 12.47 -13.99 -10.17
C LYS A 250 13.61 -14.00 -9.15
N THR A 251 13.91 -15.14 -8.54
CA THR A 251 15.08 -15.30 -7.66
C THR A 251 16.37 -15.32 -8.49
N ARG A 252 17.52 -15.00 -7.87
CA ARG A 252 18.82 -15.05 -8.57
C ARG A 252 19.40 -16.45 -8.57
N ILE A 253 19.16 -17.19 -7.48
CA ILE A 253 19.61 -18.57 -7.30
C ILE A 253 18.41 -19.47 -7.03
N SER A 254 18.52 -20.75 -7.44
CA SER A 254 17.51 -21.76 -7.13
C SER A 254 17.58 -22.19 -5.65
N LYS A 255 16.54 -22.88 -5.18
CA LYS A 255 16.51 -23.45 -3.83
C LYS A 255 17.68 -24.41 -3.59
N GLU A 256 18.03 -25.21 -4.58
CA GLU A 256 19.13 -26.18 -4.54
C GLU A 256 20.48 -25.45 -4.41
N GLN A 257 20.71 -24.44 -5.26
CA GLN A 257 21.93 -23.63 -5.24
C GLN A 257 22.07 -22.86 -3.91
N PHE A 258 20.98 -22.30 -3.39
CA PHE A 258 20.96 -21.66 -2.08
C PHE A 258 21.34 -22.64 -0.97
N THR A 259 20.71 -23.83 -0.97
CA THR A 259 20.95 -24.87 0.05
C THR A 259 22.40 -25.33 0.03
N GLU A 260 22.98 -25.54 -1.14
CA GLU A 260 24.37 -25.95 -1.28
C GLU A 260 25.35 -24.86 -0.81
N ARG A 261 25.13 -23.61 -1.24
CA ARG A 261 25.94 -22.45 -0.83
C ARG A 261 25.87 -22.24 0.68
N LEU A 262 24.68 -22.36 1.27
CA LEU A 262 24.48 -22.23 2.72
C LEU A 262 25.17 -23.35 3.49
N LYS A 263 25.00 -24.62 3.08
CA LYS A 263 25.70 -25.77 3.69
C LYS A 263 27.22 -25.57 3.66
N ARG A 264 27.77 -25.09 2.54
CA ARG A 264 29.21 -24.84 2.41
C ARG A 264 29.69 -23.73 3.36
N LEU A 265 28.96 -22.63 3.46
CA LEU A 265 29.29 -21.52 4.36
C LEU A 265 29.15 -21.91 5.82
N TYR A 266 28.08 -22.63 6.17
CA TYR A 266 27.83 -23.12 7.52
C TYR A 266 28.91 -24.09 8.00
N ARG A 267 29.32 -25.05 7.16
CA ARG A 267 30.44 -25.96 7.47
C ARG A 267 31.76 -25.21 7.69
N LYS A 268 32.01 -24.12 6.96
CA LYS A 268 33.20 -23.27 7.17
C LYS A 268 33.10 -22.48 8.47
N TYR A 269 31.90 -22.02 8.82
CA TYR A 269 31.63 -21.30 10.05
C TYR A 269 31.92 -22.18 11.28
N LEU A 270 31.42 -23.42 11.28
CA LEU A 270 31.67 -24.39 12.36
C LEU A 270 33.17 -24.72 12.58
N LYS A 271 34.03 -24.52 11.59
CA LYS A 271 35.48 -24.76 11.68
C LYS A 271 36.28 -23.54 12.13
N THR A 272 35.62 -22.41 12.37
CA THR A 272 36.31 -21.17 12.79
C THR A 272 36.49 -21.22 14.30
N GLU A 273 37.70 -20.93 14.79
CA GLU A 273 37.96 -20.82 16.23
C GLU A 273 37.14 -19.68 16.82
N THR A 274 36.36 -19.96 17.85
CA THR A 274 35.62 -18.95 18.61
C THR A 274 36.60 -18.21 19.51
N TYR A 275 37.01 -17.01 19.10
CA TYR A 275 37.77 -16.14 20.00
C TYR A 275 36.80 -15.44 20.95
N THR A 276 37.12 -15.45 22.24
CA THR A 276 36.36 -14.80 23.32
C THR A 276 36.51 -13.26 23.29
N MET A 277 36.49 -12.65 22.11
CA MET A 277 36.50 -11.19 21.96
C MET A 277 35.09 -10.70 21.64
N ALA A 278 34.79 -9.45 22.01
CA ALA A 278 33.48 -8.83 21.80
C ALA A 278 33.10 -8.64 20.30
N PHE A 279 34.02 -8.94 19.37
CA PHE A 279 33.84 -8.76 17.94
C PHE A 279 34.13 -10.05 17.18
N ASN A 280 33.29 -10.32 16.17
CA ASN A 280 33.53 -11.41 15.23
C ASN A 280 34.85 -11.16 14.48
N THR A 281 35.71 -12.18 14.40
CA THR A 281 36.93 -12.06 13.58
C THR A 281 36.58 -11.78 12.12
N GLY A 282 37.48 -11.13 11.37
CA GLY A 282 37.22 -10.80 9.96
C GLY A 282 36.88 -12.00 9.07
N ARG A 283 37.24 -13.23 9.47
CA ARG A 283 36.84 -14.47 8.80
C ARG A 283 35.40 -14.88 9.14
N GLU A 284 35.01 -14.79 10.40
CA GLU A 284 33.66 -15.07 10.86
C GLU A 284 32.65 -14.09 10.25
N GLU A 285 32.96 -12.80 10.28
CA GLU A 285 32.12 -11.76 9.68
C GLU A 285 31.92 -11.97 8.17
N LYS A 286 32.98 -12.35 7.44
CA LYS A 286 32.90 -12.69 6.01
C LYS A 286 31.96 -13.87 5.75
N LEU A 287 31.97 -14.89 6.60
CA LEU A 287 31.08 -16.05 6.47
C LEU A 287 29.62 -15.67 6.73
N LEU A 288 29.36 -14.90 7.79
CA LEU A 288 28.02 -14.38 8.11
C LEU A 288 27.49 -13.47 6.99
N LYS A 289 28.31 -12.55 6.47
CA LYS A 289 27.97 -11.73 5.29
C LYS A 289 27.69 -12.59 4.06
N GLY A 290 28.45 -13.66 3.85
CA GLY A 290 28.22 -14.63 2.78
C GLY A 290 26.88 -15.35 2.90
N MET A 291 26.48 -15.75 4.12
CA MET A 291 25.18 -16.39 4.37
C MET A 291 24.03 -15.41 4.13
N ARG A 292 24.18 -14.16 4.59
CA ARG A 292 23.23 -13.09 4.31
C ARG A 292 23.08 -12.82 2.81
N SER A 293 24.20 -12.69 2.08
CA SER A 293 24.18 -12.52 0.62
C SER A 293 23.53 -13.69 -0.11
N ALA A 294 23.77 -14.93 0.32
CA ALA A 294 23.11 -16.09 -0.26
C ALA A 294 21.58 -16.06 -0.03
N SER A 295 21.16 -15.66 1.18
CA SER A 295 19.74 -15.47 1.50
C SER A 295 19.11 -14.35 0.66
N ASP A 296 19.85 -13.25 0.50
CA ASP A 296 19.45 -12.13 -0.35
C ASP A 296 19.32 -12.50 -1.83
N ASP A 297 20.21 -13.34 -2.35
CA ASP A 297 20.14 -13.84 -3.74
C ASP A 297 18.96 -14.81 -3.95
N ALA A 298 18.55 -15.52 -2.90
CA ALA A 298 17.43 -16.47 -2.92
C ALA A 298 16.05 -15.79 -2.87
N ARG A 299 15.98 -14.50 -2.54
CA ARG A 299 14.73 -13.71 -2.53
C ARG A 299 14.58 -12.90 -3.82
N THR A 300 13.33 -12.61 -4.20
CA THR A 300 13.03 -11.74 -5.34
C THR A 300 13.14 -10.25 -4.92
N PRO A 301 13.54 -9.33 -5.82
CA PRO A 301 13.52 -7.90 -5.53
C PRO A 301 12.13 -7.42 -5.11
N LEU A 302 11.08 -7.93 -5.77
CA LEU A 302 9.68 -7.71 -5.39
C LEU A 302 9.43 -8.02 -3.91
N GLN A 303 9.71 -9.25 -3.46
CA GLN A 303 9.48 -9.66 -2.07
C GLN A 303 10.31 -8.86 -1.07
N LYS A 304 11.51 -8.43 -1.44
CA LYS A 304 12.34 -7.57 -0.58
C LYS A 304 11.67 -6.23 -0.36
N ILE A 305 11.22 -5.59 -1.44
CA ILE A 305 10.57 -4.28 -1.39
C ILE A 305 9.25 -4.37 -0.63
N GLU A 306 8.40 -5.35 -0.95
CA GLU A 306 7.13 -5.62 -0.26
C GLU A 306 7.33 -5.72 1.25
N THR A 307 8.24 -6.59 1.71
CA THR A 307 8.52 -6.77 3.15
C THR A 307 9.07 -5.49 3.81
N SER A 308 9.84 -4.68 3.07
CA SER A 308 10.42 -3.44 3.58
C SER A 308 9.43 -2.28 3.62
N LEU A 309 8.49 -2.21 2.67
CA LEU A 309 7.49 -1.14 2.58
C LEU A 309 6.27 -1.40 3.45
N HIS A 310 5.91 -2.66 3.68
CA HIS A 310 4.71 -3.01 4.45
C HIS A 310 4.63 -2.26 5.80
N PRO A 311 5.67 -2.18 6.65
CA PRO A 311 5.57 -1.42 7.89
C PRO A 311 5.38 0.08 7.67
N LEU A 312 6.09 0.67 6.71
CA LEU A 312 5.98 2.09 6.38
C LEU A 312 4.56 2.44 5.91
N VAL A 313 4.00 1.61 5.01
CA VAL A 313 2.69 1.86 4.44
C VAL A 313 1.60 1.74 5.50
N TYR A 314 1.57 0.62 6.22
CA TYR A 314 0.47 0.30 7.12
C TYR A 314 0.53 1.03 8.47
N TYR A 315 1.72 1.41 8.97
CA TYR A 315 1.85 2.11 10.27
C TYR A 315 2.09 3.60 10.17
N ILE A 316 2.46 4.13 9.00
CA ILE A 316 2.73 5.57 8.83
C ILE A 316 1.82 6.14 7.76
N ILE A 317 1.87 5.61 6.53
CA ILE A 317 1.15 6.22 5.41
C ILE A 317 -0.36 6.16 5.60
N MET A 318 -0.94 4.98 5.86
CA MET A 318 -2.39 4.88 6.00
C MET A 318 -2.95 5.59 7.23
N PRO A 319 -2.35 5.49 8.43
CA PRO A 319 -2.78 6.29 9.57
C PRO A 319 -2.69 7.80 9.32
N LEU A 320 -1.66 8.27 8.61
CA LEU A 320 -1.52 9.69 8.23
C LEU A 320 -2.57 10.09 7.19
N PHE A 321 -2.82 9.24 6.19
CA PHE A 321 -3.85 9.45 5.18
C PHE A 321 -5.24 9.53 5.83
N ALA A 322 -5.57 8.58 6.71
CA ALA A 322 -6.81 8.61 7.47
C ALA A 322 -6.89 9.86 8.35
N PHE A 323 -5.79 10.25 9.00
CA PHE A 323 -5.78 11.45 9.83
C PHE A 323 -6.01 12.73 9.02
N ALA A 324 -5.53 12.81 7.77
CA ALA A 324 -5.70 13.97 6.91
C ALA A 324 -7.08 14.03 6.21
N ASN A 325 -7.68 12.88 5.90
CA ASN A 325 -8.92 12.80 5.11
C ASN A 325 -10.20 12.55 5.93
N ALA A 326 -10.09 12.04 7.16
CA ALA A 326 -11.26 11.70 7.97
C ALA A 326 -11.77 12.84 8.86
N GLY A 327 -11.07 13.97 8.96
CA GLY A 327 -11.44 15.09 9.83
C GLY A 327 -12.57 15.94 9.28
N LEU A 328 -13.79 15.40 9.27
CA LEU A 328 -14.99 16.11 8.83
C LEU A 328 -15.54 17.00 9.96
N LYS A 329 -15.88 18.25 9.62
CA LYS A 329 -16.54 19.17 10.54
C LYS A 329 -18.02 18.80 10.70
N ILE A 330 -18.45 18.59 11.92
CA ILE A 330 -19.83 18.28 12.30
C ILE A 330 -20.56 19.62 12.44
N GLU A 331 -21.24 20.01 11.37
CA GLU A 331 -22.09 21.18 11.34
C GLU A 331 -23.50 20.87 11.85
N ALA A 332 -24.31 21.90 12.14
CA ALA A 332 -25.66 21.74 12.69
C ALA A 332 -26.60 20.93 11.77
N ASN A 333 -26.35 20.94 10.47
CA ASN A 333 -27.06 20.21 9.43
C ASN A 333 -26.51 18.78 9.16
N PHE A 334 -25.55 18.28 9.95
CA PHE A 334 -24.92 16.98 9.71
C PHE A 334 -25.92 15.82 9.57
N PHE A 335 -26.92 15.76 10.46
CA PHE A 335 -27.93 14.69 10.42
C PHE A 335 -28.85 14.80 9.20
N GLU A 336 -29.14 16.02 8.74
CA GLU A 336 -29.93 16.24 7.53
C GLU A 336 -29.15 15.79 6.29
N LEU A 337 -27.83 16.06 6.25
CA LEU A 337 -26.97 15.61 5.15
C LEU A 337 -26.83 14.09 5.12
N LEU A 338 -26.73 13.46 6.30
CA LEU A 338 -26.58 12.01 6.46
C LEU A 338 -27.86 11.24 6.12
N LEU A 339 -29.02 11.80 6.45
CA LEU A 339 -30.34 11.28 6.05
C LEU A 339 -30.77 11.76 4.65
N GLY A 340 -29.96 12.61 4.03
CA GLY A 340 -30.18 13.07 2.67
C GLY A 340 -29.91 11.97 1.62
N PRO A 341 -30.23 12.23 0.35
CA PRO A 341 -30.13 11.25 -0.73
C PRO A 341 -28.71 10.65 -0.87
N VAL A 342 -27.68 11.50 -0.78
CA VAL A 342 -26.27 11.07 -0.84
C VAL A 342 -25.88 10.22 0.37
N GLY A 343 -26.21 10.66 1.59
CA GLY A 343 -25.87 9.95 2.82
C GLY A 343 -26.55 8.58 2.90
N LEU A 344 -27.85 8.51 2.59
CA LEU A 344 -28.58 7.24 2.51
C LEU A 344 -28.06 6.34 1.39
N GLY A 345 -27.71 6.91 0.23
CA GLY A 345 -27.10 6.18 -0.87
C GLY A 345 -25.78 5.51 -0.47
N VAL A 346 -24.89 6.23 0.24
CA VAL A 346 -23.64 5.67 0.75
C VAL A 346 -23.90 4.61 1.82
N ILE A 347 -24.75 4.88 2.80
CA ILE A 347 -25.06 3.94 3.90
C ILE A 347 -25.68 2.65 3.35
N CYS A 348 -26.69 2.77 2.48
CA CYS A 348 -27.34 1.62 1.87
C CYS A 348 -26.39 0.86 0.94
N GLY A 349 -25.58 1.58 0.14
CA GLY A 349 -24.56 0.97 -0.70
C GLY A 349 -23.55 0.13 0.11
N LEU A 350 -23.06 0.67 1.23
CA LEU A 350 -22.09 -0.03 2.08
C LEU A 350 -22.70 -1.16 2.92
N ILE A 351 -23.90 -0.98 3.48
CA ILE A 351 -24.52 -2.00 4.35
C ILE A 351 -25.20 -3.10 3.55
N VAL A 352 -25.99 -2.73 2.53
CA VAL A 352 -26.78 -3.68 1.74
C VAL A 352 -26.00 -4.17 0.54
N GLY A 353 -25.22 -3.31 -0.11
CA GLY A 353 -24.50 -3.67 -1.32
C GLY A 353 -23.26 -4.55 -1.09
N LYS A 354 -22.64 -4.47 0.10
CA LYS A 354 -21.47 -5.31 0.43
C LYS A 354 -21.80 -6.59 1.18
N PHE A 355 -23.05 -6.74 1.64
CA PHE A 355 -23.55 -7.94 2.30
C PHE A 355 -24.00 -8.96 1.25
#